data_AF-A0A956KSH3-F1
#
_entry.id   AF-A0A956KSH3-F1
#
_cell.length_a   1.000
_cell.length_b   1.000
_cell.length_c   1.000
_cell.angle_alpha   90.00
_cell.angle_beta   90.00
_cell.angle_gamma   90.00
#
_symmetry.space_group_name_H-M   'P 1'
#
loop_
_entity.id
_entity.type
_entity.pdbx_description
1 polymer ?
#
loop_
_entity_poly.entity_id
_entity_poly.type
_entity_poly.pdbx_seq_one_letter_code
_entity_poly.pdbx_strand_id
1 'polypeptide(L)'
;KQRGLARDKLERELLRRAREDGYEFAFVVESLRDGSVLGSVPRDSAAVYASGRKISLPLPSRVFRLEQKAGKLERTLVRGALFAPMSMRTLRRIRVVGDAPQTVSMRLAPGLAGGFGAELSLDGLLAQTVDAQVTTPALLLDGLELVVERGENERLPILDHPLRRG
;
A
#
# COMPACT_ATOMS: atom_id res chain seq x y z
N LYS A 1 -6.52 -25.25 -13.68
CA LYS A 1 -6.26 -23.79 -13.70
C LYS A 1 -7.40 -23.10 -12.98
N GLN A 2 -7.18 -22.56 -11.78
CA GLN A 2 -8.20 -21.72 -11.14
C GLN A 2 -8.29 -20.40 -11.90
N ARG A 3 -9.50 -20.02 -12.32
CA ARG A 3 -9.78 -18.76 -12.99
C ARG A 3 -9.72 -17.65 -11.92
N GLY A 4 -9.10 -16.53 -12.23
CA GLY A 4 -9.05 -15.38 -11.32
C GLY A 4 -10.45 -14.87 -10.99
N LEU A 5 -10.58 -14.11 -9.90
CA LEU A 5 -11.85 -13.49 -9.50
C LEU A 5 -11.97 -12.07 -10.03
N ALA A 6 -13.18 -11.71 -10.45
CA ALA A 6 -13.55 -10.33 -10.73
C ALA A 6 -13.43 -9.44 -9.47
N ARG A 7 -13.15 -8.15 -9.66
CA ARG A 7 -12.91 -7.18 -8.57
C ARG A 7 -14.00 -7.18 -7.49
N ASP A 8 -15.27 -7.18 -7.87
CA ASP A 8 -16.38 -7.17 -6.89
C ASP A 8 -16.42 -8.45 -6.05
N LYS A 9 -16.04 -9.59 -6.64
CA LYS A 9 -15.96 -10.86 -5.91
C LYS A 9 -14.74 -10.89 -4.99
N LEU A 10 -13.62 -10.33 -5.41
CA LEU A 10 -12.43 -10.19 -4.57
C LEU A 10 -12.71 -9.35 -3.32
N GLU A 11 -13.38 -8.22 -3.46
CA GLU A 11 -13.67 -7.34 -2.32
C GLU A 11 -14.66 -7.97 -1.35
N ARG A 12 -15.68 -8.67 -1.85
CA ARG A 12 -16.57 -9.48 -1.00
C ARG A 12 -15.81 -10.56 -0.26
N GLU A 13 -14.92 -11.28 -0.95
CA GLU A 13 -14.11 -12.33 -0.33
C GLU A 13 -13.13 -11.77 0.71
N LEU A 14 -12.52 -10.62 0.43
CA LEU A 14 -11.67 -9.90 1.38
C LEU A 14 -12.43 -9.54 2.65
N LEU A 15 -13.61 -8.93 2.52
CA LEU A 15 -14.42 -8.54 3.69
C LEU A 15 -14.95 -9.76 4.45
N ARG A 16 -15.33 -10.83 3.73
CA ARG A 16 -15.75 -12.10 4.32
C ARG A 16 -14.64 -12.68 5.20
N ARG A 17 -13.41 -12.73 4.71
CA ARG A 17 -12.24 -13.22 5.45
C ARG A 17 -11.87 -12.32 6.62
N ALA A 18 -11.87 -11.01 6.42
CA ALA A 18 -11.61 -10.07 7.51
C ALA A 18 -12.56 -10.32 8.69
N ARG A 19 -13.84 -10.63 8.42
CA ARG A 19 -14.82 -11.00 9.44
C ARG A 19 -14.59 -12.37 10.06
N GLU A 20 -14.14 -13.36 9.29
CA GLU A 20 -13.73 -14.66 9.84
C GLU A 20 -12.59 -14.50 10.86
N ASP A 21 -11.69 -13.54 10.63
CA ASP A 21 -10.60 -13.18 11.53
C ASP A 21 -11.01 -12.20 12.64
N GLY A 22 -12.29 -11.81 12.73
CA GLY A 22 -12.83 -10.92 13.76
C GLY A 22 -12.71 -9.43 13.48
N TYR A 23 -12.31 -9.02 12.27
CA TYR A 23 -12.25 -7.62 11.86
C TYR A 23 -13.56 -7.16 11.19
N GLU A 24 -14.04 -5.97 11.56
CA GLU A 24 -15.27 -5.38 11.00
C GLU A 24 -15.08 -4.82 9.57
N PHE A 25 -13.84 -4.47 9.23
CA PHE A 25 -13.46 -3.82 7.98
C PHE A 25 -12.17 -4.42 7.42
N ALA A 26 -11.92 -4.17 6.14
CA ALA A 26 -10.67 -4.53 5.47
C ALA A 26 -10.09 -3.33 4.72
N PHE A 27 -8.84 -3.42 4.26
CA PHE A 27 -8.23 -2.37 3.44
C PHE A 27 -7.93 -2.85 2.04
N VAL A 28 -8.19 -1.98 1.07
CA VAL A 28 -7.86 -2.16 -0.35
C VAL A 28 -6.82 -1.12 -0.72
N VAL A 29 -5.66 -1.57 -1.18
CA VAL A 29 -4.64 -0.69 -1.77
C VAL A 29 -4.84 -0.69 -3.28
N GLU A 30 -5.26 0.45 -3.83
CA GLU A 30 -5.55 0.59 -5.26
C GLU A 30 -4.31 0.97 -6.06
N SER A 31 -3.40 1.76 -5.48
CA SER A 31 -2.19 2.20 -6.15
C SER A 31 -1.05 2.40 -5.17
N LEU A 32 0.17 2.21 -5.67
CA LEU A 32 1.41 2.54 -4.98
C LEU A 32 1.85 3.95 -5.40
N ARG A 33 2.62 4.62 -4.54
CA ARG A 33 3.19 5.93 -4.81
C ARG A 33 4.40 5.75 -5.73
N ASP A 34 4.46 6.58 -6.76
CA ASP A 34 5.66 6.76 -7.56
C ASP A 34 6.65 7.64 -6.77
N GLY A 35 7.83 7.10 -6.49
CA GLY A 35 8.89 7.82 -5.78
C GLY A 35 9.49 8.98 -6.59
N SER A 36 9.28 9.02 -7.90
CA SER A 36 9.84 10.03 -8.79
C SER A 36 9.06 11.36 -8.83
N VAL A 37 7.75 11.34 -8.51
CA VAL A 37 6.87 12.51 -8.67
C VAL A 37 6.82 13.39 -7.43
N LEU A 38 6.96 12.81 -6.23
CA LEU A 38 6.67 13.51 -4.97
C LEU A 38 7.87 13.57 -4.00
N GLY A 39 9.06 13.18 -4.45
CA GLY A 39 10.27 13.08 -3.63
C GLY A 39 10.20 11.96 -2.57
N SER A 40 11.36 11.66 -1.97
CA SER A 40 11.48 10.70 -0.87
C SER A 40 10.70 11.21 0.35
N VAL A 41 9.83 10.36 0.91
CA VAL A 41 9.23 10.66 2.23
C VAL A 41 10.33 10.50 3.28
N PRO A 42 10.44 11.40 4.27
CA PRO A 42 11.31 11.20 5.42
C PRO A 42 10.93 9.87 6.09
N ARG A 43 11.75 8.84 5.88
CA ARG A 43 11.54 7.50 6.44
C ARG A 43 12.34 7.33 7.72
N ASP A 44 12.34 8.33 8.59
CA ASP A 44 12.99 8.20 9.89
C ASP A 44 12.31 7.12 10.75
N SER A 45 11.02 6.83 10.52
CA SER A 45 10.29 5.82 11.30
C SER A 45 10.29 4.43 10.65
N ALA A 46 10.02 4.30 9.34
CA ALA A 46 9.81 2.99 8.71
C ALA A 46 11.10 2.22 8.37
N ALA A 47 12.20 2.92 8.08
CA ALA A 47 13.50 2.28 7.81
C ALA A 47 14.12 1.70 9.09
N VAL A 48 13.87 2.34 10.24
CA VAL A 48 14.36 1.88 11.56
C VAL A 48 13.79 0.51 11.95
N TYR A 49 12.58 0.18 11.51
CA TYR A 49 11.96 -1.13 11.77
C TYR A 49 12.38 -2.23 10.79
N ALA A 50 13.19 -1.92 9.77
CA ALA A 50 13.70 -2.87 8.77
C ALA A 50 15.04 -3.51 9.17
N SER A 51 15.33 -3.63 10.47
CA SER A 51 16.42 -4.50 10.91
C SER A 51 16.06 -5.98 10.63
N GLY A 52 16.84 -6.63 9.77
CA GLY A 52 16.69 -8.04 9.40
C GLY A 52 16.04 -8.29 8.03
N ARG A 53 15.73 -9.57 7.75
CA ARG A 53 15.20 -10.14 6.48
C ARG A 53 13.81 -9.60 6.03
N LYS A 54 13.41 -8.41 6.48
CA LYS A 54 12.15 -7.75 6.12
C LYS A 54 12.36 -6.90 4.87
N ILE A 55 11.36 -6.89 4.01
CA ILE A 55 11.32 -6.04 2.82
C ILE A 55 10.53 -4.77 3.12
N SER A 56 11.05 -3.65 2.66
CA SER A 56 10.29 -2.40 2.64
C SER A 56 9.49 -2.33 1.34
N LEU A 57 8.18 -2.14 1.46
CA LEU A 57 7.31 -1.95 0.30
C LEU A 57 7.25 -0.47 -0.09
N PRO A 58 6.96 -0.18 -1.38
CA PRO A 58 6.59 1.16 -1.81
C PRO A 58 5.40 1.69 -1.00
N LEU A 59 5.33 2.99 -0.79
CA LEU A 59 4.23 3.59 -0.03
C LEU A 59 2.92 3.44 -0.79
N PRO A 60 1.80 3.10 -0.14
CA PRO A 60 0.52 3.13 -0.82
C PRO A 60 0.12 4.58 -1.10
N SER A 61 -0.42 4.85 -2.29
CA SER A 61 -0.91 6.18 -2.67
C SER A 61 -2.41 6.33 -2.50
N ARG A 62 -3.19 5.29 -2.80
CA ARG A 62 -4.65 5.26 -2.62
C ARG A 62 -5.05 4.03 -1.83
N VAL A 63 -5.54 4.23 -0.62
CA VAL A 63 -6.03 3.18 0.28
C VAL A 63 -7.50 3.43 0.58
N PHE A 64 -8.31 2.38 0.50
CA PHE A 64 -9.72 2.42 0.87
C PHE A 64 -9.98 1.46 2.02
N ARG A 65 -10.69 1.95 3.05
CA ARG A 65 -11.33 1.11 4.05
C ARG A 65 -12.62 0.56 3.43
N LEU A 66 -12.75 -0.75 3.45
CA LEU A 66 -13.87 -1.50 2.92
C LEU A 66 -14.76 -1.94 4.07
N GLU A 67 -16.02 -1.54 4.01
CA GLU A 67 -17.03 -1.88 5.03
C GLU A 67 -18.32 -2.32 4.36
N GLN A 68 -19.19 -2.95 5.13
CA GLN A 68 -20.57 -3.16 4.70
C GLN A 68 -21.49 -2.26 5.52
N LYS A 69 -22.12 -1.29 4.87
CA LYS A 69 -23.19 -0.47 5.46
C LYS A 69 -24.50 -0.75 4.75
N ALA A 70 -25.55 -1.06 5.52
CA ALA A 70 -26.88 -1.38 5.00
C ALA A 70 -26.88 -2.42 3.86
N GLY A 71 -26.06 -3.48 3.99
CA GLY A 71 -25.94 -4.54 2.99
C GLY A 71 -25.09 -4.21 1.76
N LYS A 72 -24.68 -2.95 1.56
CA LYS A 72 -23.84 -2.50 0.45
C LYS A 72 -22.37 -2.38 0.87
N LEU A 73 -21.45 -2.74 -0.03
CA LEU A 73 -20.03 -2.47 0.12
C LEU A 73 -19.76 -0.99 -0.07
N GLU A 74 -19.19 -0.35 0.95
CA GLU A 74 -18.77 1.05 0.93
C GLU A 74 -17.24 1.12 0.97
N ARG A 75 -16.67 2.00 0.13
CA ARG A 75 -15.23 2.29 0.11
C ARG A 75 -15.00 3.70 0.63
N THR A 76 -14.34 3.81 1.78
CA THR A 76 -13.96 5.10 2.38
C THR A 76 -12.48 5.34 2.15
N LEU A 77 -12.11 6.47 1.54
CA LEU A 77 -10.71 6.81 1.30
C LEU A 77 -9.99 7.06 2.63
N VAL A 78 -8.86 6.38 2.84
CA VAL A 78 -7.99 6.54 4.01
C VAL A 78 -6.67 7.18 3.59
N ARG A 79 -6.21 8.15 4.37
CA ARG A 79 -4.96 8.88 4.14
C ARG A 79 -3.93 8.53 5.20
N GLY A 80 -2.65 8.61 4.84
CA GLY A 80 -1.54 8.41 5.78
C GLY A 80 -1.35 6.96 6.25
N ALA A 81 -1.82 5.97 5.49
CA ALA A 81 -1.53 4.58 5.75
C ALA A 81 -0.16 4.20 5.13
N LEU A 82 0.62 3.42 5.86
CA LEU A 82 1.89 2.85 5.44
C LEU A 82 1.82 1.33 5.59
N PHE A 83 2.58 0.59 4.78
CA PHE A 83 2.77 -0.83 5.05
C PHE A 83 3.66 -1.02 6.27
N ALA A 84 3.26 -1.91 7.18
CA ALA A 84 4.18 -2.43 8.18
C ALA A 84 5.32 -3.18 7.48
N PRO A 85 6.57 -3.12 7.98
CA PRO A 85 7.65 -3.94 7.47
C PRO A 85 7.29 -5.42 7.52
N MET A 86 7.32 -6.10 6.37
CA MET A 86 6.93 -7.50 6.25
C MET A 86 8.07 -8.36 5.71
N SER A 87 8.01 -9.67 5.95
CA SER A 87 8.96 -10.62 5.36
C SER A 87 8.51 -11.10 3.99
N MET A 88 9.43 -11.58 3.16
CA MET A 88 9.09 -12.24 1.87
C MET A 88 8.16 -13.45 2.04
N ARG A 89 8.05 -14.03 3.25
CA ARG A 89 7.13 -15.16 3.51
C ARG A 89 5.67 -14.75 3.43
N THR A 90 5.33 -13.48 3.66
CA THR A 90 3.94 -13.00 3.53
C THR A 90 3.45 -13.12 2.08
N LEU A 91 4.34 -13.00 1.08
CA LEU A 91 3.98 -13.22 -0.32
C LEU A 91 3.64 -14.69 -0.64
N ARG A 92 4.04 -15.65 0.21
CA ARG A 92 3.58 -17.05 0.11
C ARG A 92 2.13 -17.24 0.55
N ARG A 93 1.51 -16.20 1.12
CA ARG A 93 0.12 -16.19 1.60
C ARG A 93 -0.83 -15.48 0.65
N ILE A 94 -0.49 -15.39 -0.64
CA ILE A 94 -1.44 -15.01 -1.69
C ILE A 94 -2.53 -16.09 -1.74
N ARG A 95 -3.77 -15.72 -1.42
CA ARG A 95 -4.91 -16.65 -1.40
C ARG A 95 -5.69 -16.63 -2.69
N VAL A 96 -5.91 -15.44 -3.21
CA VAL A 96 -6.75 -15.22 -4.39
C VAL A 96 -6.06 -14.24 -5.31
N VAL A 97 -6.18 -14.51 -6.60
CA VAL A 97 -5.65 -13.69 -7.68
C VAL A 97 -6.82 -13.19 -8.52
N GLY A 98 -6.76 -11.92 -8.91
CA GLY A 98 -7.74 -11.31 -9.80
C GLY A 98 -7.64 -11.83 -11.23
N ASP A 99 -8.74 -11.71 -11.98
CA ASP A 99 -8.79 -12.08 -13.39
C ASP A 99 -8.26 -11.00 -14.35
N ALA A 100 -8.19 -9.75 -13.89
CA ALA A 100 -7.72 -8.62 -14.69
C ALA A 100 -6.33 -8.13 -14.24
N PRO A 101 -5.26 -8.43 -15.00
CA PRO A 101 -3.96 -7.82 -14.79
C PRO A 101 -3.99 -6.32 -15.14
N GLN A 102 -3.27 -5.51 -14.37
CA GLN A 102 -3.05 -4.10 -14.65
C GLN A 102 -1.55 -3.86 -14.84
N THR A 103 -1.19 -3.09 -15.87
CA THR A 103 0.19 -2.67 -16.10
C THR A 103 0.37 -1.26 -15.56
N VAL A 104 1.35 -1.11 -14.68
CA VAL A 104 1.74 0.19 -14.12
C VAL A 104 3.17 0.46 -14.53
N SER A 105 3.40 1.63 -15.12
CA SER A 105 4.75 2.14 -15.34
C SER A 105 5.27 2.76 -14.06
N MET A 106 6.49 2.44 -13.67
CA MET A 106 7.11 2.94 -12.45
C MET A 106 8.60 3.12 -12.66
N ARG A 107 9.18 4.12 -11.98
CA ARG A 107 10.63 4.27 -11.88
C ARG A 107 11.13 3.53 -10.66
N LEU A 108 11.94 2.52 -10.90
CA LEU A 108 12.58 1.76 -9.84
C LEU A 108 13.98 2.33 -9.61
N ALA A 109 14.32 2.63 -8.36
CA ALA A 109 15.70 2.83 -7.95
C ALA A 109 16.28 1.44 -7.56
N PRO A 110 17.19 0.86 -8.34
CA PRO A 110 17.87 -0.38 -7.97
C PRO A 110 18.81 -0.09 -6.80
N GLY A 111 18.40 -0.41 -5.58
CA GLY A 111 19.27 -0.32 -4.41
C GLY A 111 20.35 -1.40 -4.42
N LEU A 112 21.51 -1.10 -3.82
CA LEU A 112 22.68 -2.01 -3.68
C LEU A 112 22.36 -3.38 -3.04
N ALA A 113 21.20 -3.53 -2.38
CA ALA A 113 20.79 -4.74 -1.66
C ALA A 113 19.52 -5.44 -2.23
N GLY A 114 19.14 -5.17 -3.49
CA GLY A 114 18.08 -5.93 -4.18
C GLY A 114 16.67 -5.83 -3.59
N GLY A 115 16.41 -4.83 -2.75
CA GLY A 115 15.07 -4.52 -2.21
C GLY A 115 14.36 -3.41 -3.02
N PHE A 116 13.04 -3.32 -2.87
CA PHE A 116 12.22 -2.18 -3.34
C PHE A 116 12.41 -0.92 -2.46
N GLY A 117 13.65 -0.70 -2.00
CA GLY A 117 14.04 0.42 -1.15
C GLY A 117 14.53 1.56 -2.02
N ALA A 118 13.70 2.57 -2.20
CA ALA A 118 14.12 3.88 -2.65
C ALA A 118 14.99 4.54 -1.56
N GLU A 119 16.26 4.14 -1.52
CA GLU A 119 17.33 4.98 -0.99
C GLU A 119 18.24 5.33 -2.14
N LEU A 120 17.88 6.42 -2.79
CA LEU A 120 18.88 7.31 -3.31
C LEU A 120 18.46 8.72 -2.86
N SER A 121 19.43 9.47 -2.35
CA SER A 121 19.36 10.93 -2.22
C SER A 121 18.85 11.54 -3.54
N LEU A 122 18.46 12.82 -3.54
CA LEU A 122 18.06 13.56 -4.75
C LEU A 122 19.01 13.31 -5.94
N ASP A 123 20.29 13.11 -5.66
CA ASP A 123 21.32 12.79 -6.65
C ASP A 123 21.18 11.38 -7.25
N GLY A 124 20.95 10.33 -6.45
CA GLY A 124 20.82 8.99 -7.03
C GLY A 124 19.41 8.70 -7.59
N LEU A 125 18.36 9.37 -7.11
CA LEU A 125 17.02 9.32 -7.74
C LEU A 125 17.09 9.76 -9.21
N LEU A 126 17.95 10.73 -9.52
CA LEU A 126 18.21 11.21 -10.87
C LEU A 126 19.27 10.38 -11.60
N ALA A 127 20.27 9.84 -10.91
CA ALA A 127 21.40 9.15 -11.55
C ALA A 127 21.19 7.65 -11.83
N GLN A 128 20.26 6.95 -11.14
CA GLN A 128 20.16 5.48 -11.25
C GLN A 128 18.73 4.93 -11.31
N THR A 129 17.70 5.74 -11.54
CA THR A 129 16.35 5.17 -11.74
C THR A 129 16.22 4.54 -13.12
N VAL A 130 15.59 3.37 -13.18
CA VAL A 130 15.24 2.70 -14.43
C VAL A 130 13.73 2.74 -14.62
N ASP A 131 13.30 3.11 -15.83
CA ASP A 131 11.90 2.99 -16.21
C ASP A 131 11.56 1.51 -16.35
N ALA A 132 10.58 1.06 -15.56
CA ALA A 132 10.11 -0.32 -15.53
C ALA A 132 8.59 -0.36 -15.72
N GLN A 133 8.10 -1.45 -16.31
CA GLN A 133 6.69 -1.76 -16.36
C GLN A 133 6.42 -3.01 -15.54
N VAL A 134 5.49 -2.90 -14.60
CA VAL A 134 5.04 -4.02 -13.76
C VAL A 134 3.60 -4.34 -14.10
N THR A 135 3.39 -5.56 -14.60
CA THR A 135 2.05 -6.10 -14.83
C THR A 135 1.69 -7.02 -13.68
N THR A 136 0.66 -6.66 -12.91
CA THR A 136 0.17 -7.47 -11.80
C THR A 136 -1.35 -7.51 -11.77
N PRO A 137 -1.98 -8.67 -11.54
CA PRO A 137 -3.38 -8.73 -11.14
C PRO A 137 -3.57 -8.20 -9.71
N ALA A 138 -4.82 -7.98 -9.31
CA ALA A 138 -5.16 -7.76 -7.92
C ALA A 138 -4.85 -9.02 -7.09
N LEU A 139 -4.28 -8.87 -5.91
CA LEU A 139 -3.89 -9.97 -5.03
C LEU A 139 -4.56 -9.83 -3.67
N LEU A 140 -5.14 -10.92 -3.17
CA LEU A 140 -5.59 -11.04 -1.79
C LEU A 140 -4.48 -11.70 -0.97
N LEU A 141 -3.92 -10.95 -0.04
CA LEU A 141 -2.77 -11.32 0.79
C LEU A 141 -3.18 -11.37 2.26
N ASP A 142 -2.90 -12.48 2.93
CA ASP A 142 -3.07 -12.58 4.39
C ASP A 142 -1.80 -12.14 5.11
N GLY A 143 -1.95 -11.41 6.22
CA GLY A 143 -0.85 -10.96 7.07
C GLY A 143 -0.09 -9.73 6.54
N LEU A 144 -0.75 -8.92 5.70
CA LEU A 144 -0.30 -7.58 5.36
C LEU A 144 -0.94 -6.59 6.32
N GLU A 145 -0.12 -5.87 7.07
CA GLU A 145 -0.57 -4.89 8.06
C GLU A 145 -0.36 -3.47 7.54
N LEU A 146 -1.32 -2.59 7.86
CA LEU A 146 -1.21 -1.17 7.62
C LEU A 146 -1.02 -0.43 8.94
N VAL A 147 -0.01 0.43 8.99
CA VAL A 147 0.28 1.31 10.11
C VAL A 147 -0.09 2.73 9.71
N VAL A 148 -0.67 3.50 10.62
CA VAL A 148 -0.89 4.93 10.38
C VAL A 148 0.43 5.66 10.64
N GLU A 149 0.84 6.50 9.70
CA GLU A 149 1.95 7.43 9.90
C GLU A 149 1.53 8.49 10.92
N ARG A 150 1.84 8.24 12.20
CA ARG A 150 1.90 9.29 13.21
C ARG A 150 3.33 9.81 13.19
N GLY A 151 3.54 11.04 12.72
CA GLY A 151 4.83 11.70 12.93
C GLY A 151 5.11 11.82 14.43
N GLU A 152 6.38 11.95 14.82
CA GLU A 152 6.77 12.19 16.23
C GLU A 152 6.03 13.38 16.87
N ASN A 153 5.57 14.32 16.04
CA ASN A 153 4.63 15.36 16.44
C ASN A 153 3.21 14.95 16.01
N GLU A 154 2.31 14.82 16.99
CA GLU A 154 0.87 14.83 16.74
C GLU A 154 0.59 16.14 15.98
N ARG A 155 0.17 16.03 14.71
CA ARG A 155 -0.12 17.22 13.90
C ARG A 155 -1.22 17.97 14.65
N LEU A 156 -0.89 19.17 15.13
CA LEU A 156 -1.88 20.07 15.74
C LEU A 156 -3.10 20.13 14.82
N PRO A 157 -4.33 20.12 15.37
CA PRO A 157 -5.54 20.17 14.58
C PRO A 157 -5.42 21.30 13.55
N ILE A 158 -5.66 20.97 12.28
CA ILE A 158 -5.58 21.93 11.18
C ILE A 158 -6.51 23.10 11.54
N LEU A 159 -5.97 24.32 11.56
CA LEU A 159 -6.77 25.54 11.68
C LEU A 159 -7.86 25.49 10.61
N ASP A 160 -9.12 25.57 11.03
CA ASP A 160 -10.28 25.61 10.13
C ASP A 160 -10.01 26.68 9.05
N HIS A 161 -10.06 26.25 7.79
CA HIS A 161 -9.81 27.14 6.67
C HIS A 161 -10.96 28.17 6.62
N PRO A 162 -10.69 29.49 6.74
CA PRO A 162 -11.74 30.50 6.91
C PRO A 162 -12.72 30.60 5.74
N LEU A 163 -12.37 30.04 4.59
CA LEU A 163 -13.19 30.04 3.37
C LEU A 163 -13.85 28.70 3.05
N ARG A 164 -13.76 27.69 3.94
CA ARG A 164 -14.37 26.38 3.74
C ARG A 164 -15.45 26.11 4.80
N ARG A 165 -16.38 27.07 4.94
CA ARG A 165 -17.72 26.82 5.44
C ARG A 165 -18.68 27.00 4.27
N GLY A 166 -19.17 25.87 3.76
CA GLY A 166 -20.15 25.75 2.70
C GLY A 166 -20.57 24.31 2.61
#